data_AF-A0A1H3U1E1-F1
#
_entry.id   AF-A0A1H3U1E1-F1
#
_cell.length_a   1.000
_cell.length_b   1.000
_cell.length_c   1.000
_cell.angle_alpha   90.00
_cell.angle_beta   90.00
_cell.angle_gamma   90.00
#
_symmetry.space_group_name_H-M   'P 1'
#
loop_
_entity.id
_entity.type
_entity.pdbx_description
1 polymer ?
#
loop_
_entity_poly.entity_id
_entity_poly.type
_entity_poly.pdbx_seq_one_letter_code
_entity_poly.pdbx_strand_id
1 'polypeptide(L)'
;MTRPPIVRYRDGRALVDRSSLAKLTGRSVHTIRGTCPIADRDRSTGRPLYDAQQCAQILATIPARDRQPGALAAEAAGVLRHDEIKRPKVVQAT
;
A
#
# COMPACT_ATOMS: atom_id res chain seq x y z
N MET A 1 -15.78 16.79 18.78
CA MET A 1 -15.70 17.78 17.69
C MET A 1 -14.72 17.28 16.64
N THR A 2 -15.18 16.97 15.42
CA THR A 2 -14.31 16.52 14.33
C THR A 2 -13.60 17.73 13.73
N ARG A 3 -12.28 17.81 13.90
CA ARG A 3 -11.48 18.94 13.40
C ARG A 3 -11.44 18.91 11.88
N PRO A 4 -11.57 20.06 11.19
CA PRO A 4 -11.58 20.08 9.73
C PRO A 4 -10.23 19.59 9.16
N PRO A 5 -10.28 18.93 7.98
CA PRO A 5 -9.09 18.56 7.25
C PRO A 5 -8.34 19.80 6.79
N ILE A 6 -7.00 19.73 6.75
CA ILE A 6 -6.15 20.78 6.19
C ILE A 6 -5.43 20.21 4.98
N VAL A 7 -5.60 20.88 3.85
CA VAL A 7 -4.89 20.62 2.60
C VAL A 7 -4.31 21.94 2.12
N ARG A 8 -3.00 21.97 1.85
CA ARG A 8 -2.30 23.12 1.29
C ARG A 8 -1.49 22.68 0.09
N TYR A 9 -1.52 23.48 -0.97
CA TYR A 9 -0.65 23.29 -2.11
C TYR A 9 0.52 24.26 -2.00
N ARG A 10 1.74 23.74 -2.05
CA ARG A 10 2.97 24.54 -1.92
C ARG A 10 4.06 23.94 -2.81
N ASP A 11 4.65 24.75 -3.69
CA ASP A 11 5.73 24.33 -4.59
C ASP A 11 5.39 23.05 -5.39
N GLY A 12 4.12 22.93 -5.83
CA GLY A 12 3.61 21.76 -6.55
C GLY A 12 3.29 20.55 -5.66
N ARG A 13 3.47 20.65 -4.34
CA ARG A 13 3.25 19.56 -3.38
C ARG A 13 1.93 19.72 -2.64
N ALA A 14 1.24 18.60 -2.44
CA ALA A 14 0.04 18.53 -1.61
C ALA A 14 0.42 18.22 -0.15
N LEU A 15 0.36 19.24 0.70
CA LEU A 15 0.60 19.14 2.13
C LEU A 15 -0.71 18.92 2.87
N VAL A 16 -0.84 17.79 3.56
CA VAL A 16 -2.08 17.38 4.21
C VAL A 16 -1.87 17.10 5.70
N ASP A 17 -2.92 17.28 6.49
CA ASP A 17 -2.88 16.85 7.88
C ASP A 17 -2.89 15.32 8.03
N ARG A 18 -2.44 14.84 9.19
CA ARG A 18 -2.31 13.41 9.49
C ARG A 18 -3.61 12.60 9.30
N SER A 19 -4.76 13.16 9.69
CA SER A 19 -6.03 12.45 9.60
C SER A 19 -6.48 12.32 8.15
N SER A 20 -6.24 13.35 7.34
CA SER A 20 -6.47 13.29 5.89
C SER A 20 -5.54 12.28 5.22
N LEU A 21 -4.25 12.27 5.57
CA LEU A 21 -3.28 11.31 5.03
C LEU A 21 -3.66 9.86 5.37
N ALA A 22 -4.15 9.60 6.58
CA ALA A 22 -4.62 8.27 6.99
C ALA A 22 -5.78 7.77 6.12
N LYS A 23 -6.73 8.66 5.77
CA LYS A 23 -7.85 8.33 4.89
C LYS A 23 -7.39 8.08 3.45
N LEU A 24 -6.44 8.87 2.95
CA LEU A 24 -5.92 8.75 1.59
C LEU A 24 -5.09 7.47 1.39
N THR A 25 -4.31 7.08 2.38
CA THR A 25 -3.35 5.97 2.27
C THR A 25 -3.87 4.65 2.82
N GLY A 26 -5.01 4.67 3.52
CA GLY A 26 -5.51 3.52 4.27
C GLY A 26 -4.63 3.10 5.45
N ARG A 27 -3.62 3.92 5.82
CA ARG A 27 -2.68 3.61 6.91
C ARG A 27 -3.11 4.26 8.21
N SER A 28 -2.76 3.62 9.33
CA SER A 28 -3.05 4.16 10.66
C SER A 28 -2.28 5.46 10.91
N VAL A 29 -2.88 6.38 11.67
CA VAL A 29 -2.22 7.62 12.11
C VAL A 29 -0.93 7.35 12.91
N HIS A 30 -0.86 6.20 13.60
CA HIS A 30 0.32 5.79 14.35
C HIS A 30 1.47 5.43 13.40
N THR A 31 1.18 4.63 12.37
CA THR A 31 2.14 4.27 11.32
C THR A 31 2.69 5.51 10.64
N ILE A 32 1.81 6.41 10.20
CA ILE A 32 2.20 7.67 9.56
C ILE A 32 3.15 8.47 10.47
N ARG A 33 2.82 8.60 11.76
CA ARG A 33 3.67 9.35 12.70
C ARG A 33 5.08 8.78 12.86
N GLY A 34 5.23 7.46 12.78
CA GLY A 34 6.52 6.80 12.96
C GLY A 34 7.39 6.75 11.71
N THR A 35 6.82 6.98 10.52
CA THR A 35 7.50 6.67 9.24
C THR A 35 7.56 7.86 8.30
N CYS A 36 6.55 8.72 8.31
CA CYS A 36 6.45 9.84 7.40
C CYS A 36 7.10 11.10 7.99
N PRO A 37 8.00 11.78 7.25
CA PRO A 37 8.58 13.04 7.70
C PRO A 37 7.52 14.15 7.69
N ILE A 38 7.64 15.08 8.64
CA ILE A 38 6.84 16.32 8.64
C ILE A 38 7.45 17.25 7.60
N ALA A 39 6.66 17.64 6.59
CA ALA A 39 7.11 18.52 5.53
C ALA A 39 6.99 19.99 5.92
N ASP A 40 5.94 20.34 6.67
CA ASP A 40 5.73 21.72 7.15
C ASP A 40 4.84 21.71 8.40
N ARG A 41 4.62 22.88 8.99
CA ARG A 41 3.59 23.10 10.00
C ARG A 41 2.62 24.18 9.56
N ASP A 42 1.34 23.92 9.78
CA ASP A 42 0.32 24.94 9.59
C ASP A 42 0.57 26.13 10.53
N ARG A 43 0.68 27.34 9.99
CA ARG A 43 1.03 28.53 10.77
C ARG A 43 -0.08 28.97 11.73
N SER A 44 -1.34 28.70 11.38
CA SER A 44 -2.50 29.10 12.19
C SER A 44 -2.74 28.15 13.37
N THR A 45 -2.44 26.87 13.21
CA THR A 45 -2.77 25.84 14.21
C THR A 45 -1.56 25.10 14.78
N GLY A 46 -0.37 25.31 14.24
CA GLY A 46 0.86 24.58 14.58
C GLY A 46 0.85 23.11 14.18
N ARG A 47 -0.19 22.64 13.46
CA ARG A 47 -0.37 21.22 13.12
C ARG A 47 0.69 20.76 12.12
N PRO A 48 1.25 19.55 12.28
CA PRO A 48 2.15 18.98 11.29
C PRO A 48 1.40 18.68 10.00
N LEU A 49 2.01 19.10 8.89
CA LEU A 49 1.57 18.80 7.53
C LEU A 49 2.58 17.84 6.89
N TYR A 50 2.06 16.92 6.12
CA TYR A 50 2.80 15.84 5.48
C TYR A 50 2.64 15.96 3.97
N ASP A 51 3.72 15.75 3.23
CA ASP A 51 3.65 15.66 1.77
C ASP A 51 2.96 14.36 1.37
N ALA A 52 1.81 14.45 0.73
CA ALA A 52 0.99 13.29 0.40
C ALA A 52 1.71 12.30 -0.53
N GLN A 53 2.46 12.79 -1.52
CA GLN A 53 3.12 11.96 -2.52
C GLN A 53 4.33 11.25 -1.92
N GLN A 54 5.19 11.99 -1.21
CA GLN A 54 6.36 11.43 -0.55
C GLN A 54 5.94 10.38 0.50
N CYS A 55 4.91 10.69 1.29
CA CYS A 55 4.42 9.75 2.30
C CYS A 55 3.81 8.50 1.67
N ALA A 56 3.09 8.63 0.55
CA ALA A 56 2.56 7.46 -0.16
C ALA A 56 3.68 6.53 -0.63
N GLN A 57 4.79 7.08 -1.15
CA GLN A 57 5.97 6.30 -1.55
C GLN A 57 6.62 5.58 -0.36
N ILE A 58 6.82 6.27 0.76
CA ILE A 58 7.38 5.66 1.98
C ILE A 58 6.46 4.57 2.52
N LEU A 59 5.15 4.83 2.58
CA LEU A 59 4.19 3.87 3.13
C LEU A 59 4.01 2.65 2.23
N ALA A 60 4.25 2.76 0.93
CA ALA A 60 4.22 1.64 0.00
C ALA A 60 5.34 0.61 0.27
N THR A 61 6.46 1.01 0.87
CA THR A 61 7.55 0.07 1.21
C THR A 61 7.32 -0.69 2.51
N ILE A 62 6.34 -0.26 3.30
CA ILE A 62 6.03 -0.88 4.60
C ILE A 62 4.91 -1.90 4.38
N PRO A 63 5.15 -3.21 4.60
CA PRO A 63 4.09 -4.19 4.49
C PRO A 63 2.95 -3.79 5.42
N ALA A 64 1.74 -3.63 4.88
CA ALA A 64 0.56 -3.56 5.72
C ALA A 64 0.51 -4.91 6.46
N ARG A 65 0.32 -4.90 7.78
CA ARG A 65 0.01 -6.14 8.50
C ARG A 65 -1.22 -6.69 7.82
N ASP A 66 -1.03 -7.75 7.04
CA ASP A 66 -2.10 -8.49 6.44
C ASP A 66 -2.95 -8.96 7.60
N ARG A 67 -4.15 -8.38 7.73
CA ARG A 67 -5.15 -8.99 8.57
C ARG A 67 -5.54 -10.21 7.76
N GLN A 68 -4.79 -11.30 7.90
CA GLN A 68 -5.12 -12.58 7.30
C GLN A 68 -6.62 -12.77 7.51
N PRO A 69 -7.45 -12.80 6.44
CA PRO A 69 -8.69 -13.52 6.55
C PRO A 69 -8.26 -14.99 6.66
N GLY A 70 -8.07 -15.47 7.89
CA GLY A 70 -8.03 -16.90 8.12
C GLY A 70 -9.31 -17.47 7.53
N ALA A 71 -9.16 -18.33 6.51
CA ALA A 71 -10.22 -18.95 5.71
C ALA A 71 -10.88 -18.05 4.64
N LEU A 72 -10.25 -17.90 3.46
CA LEU A 72 -10.88 -17.89 2.12
C LEU A 72 -9.86 -17.45 1.04
N ALA A 73 -8.75 -18.19 0.86
CA ALA A 73 -7.88 -18.05 -0.32
C ALA A 73 -7.00 -19.29 -0.55
N ALA A 74 -7.47 -20.49 -0.19
CA ALA A 74 -6.78 -21.75 -0.49
C ALA A 74 -7.16 -22.36 -1.86
N GLU A 75 -8.04 -21.70 -2.64
CA GLU A 75 -8.71 -22.31 -3.79
C GLU A 75 -8.42 -21.56 -5.11
N ALA A 76 -7.16 -21.20 -5.38
CA ALA A 76 -6.78 -20.62 -6.69
C ALA A 76 -5.34 -20.92 -7.15
N ALA A 77 -4.74 -22.01 -6.65
CA ALA A 77 -3.47 -22.52 -7.17
C ALA A 77 -3.51 -24.05 -7.31
N GLY A 78 -4.60 -24.56 -7.87
CA GLY A 78 -4.65 -25.88 -8.46
C GLY A 78 -4.53 -25.76 -9.98
N VAL A 79 -3.69 -26.63 -10.56
CA VAL A 79 -3.66 -27.02 -11.98
C VAL A 79 -2.80 -26.15 -12.92
N LEU A 80 -1.51 -26.53 -13.03
CA LEU A 80 -0.89 -27.02 -14.27
C LEU A 80 0.59 -27.31 -14.02
N ARG A 81 0.88 -28.45 -13.38
CA ARG A 81 2.15 -29.14 -13.64
C ARG A 81 2.00 -29.76 -15.03
N HIS A 82 2.68 -29.17 -16.01
CA HIS A 82 2.85 -29.83 -17.30
C HIS A 82 3.73 -31.06 -17.07
N ASP A 83 3.02 -32.18 -17.10
CA ASP A 83 3.48 -33.55 -17.13
C ASP A 83 4.46 -33.76 -18.29
N GLU A 84 5.65 -34.24 -17.94
CA GLU A 84 6.44 -35.23 -18.66
C GLU A 84 6.03 -35.51 -20.13
N ILE A 85 6.74 -34.91 -21.09
CA ILE A 85 6.63 -35.31 -22.50
C ILE A 85 7.30 -36.68 -22.67
N LYS A 86 6.49 -37.71 -22.48
CA LYS A 86 6.80 -39.11 -22.78
C LYS A 86 6.93 -39.28 -24.29
N ARG A 87 8.14 -39.57 -24.75
CA ARG A 87 8.45 -39.94 -26.15
C ARG A 87 7.56 -41.11 -26.60
N PRO A 88 6.80 -41.01 -27.71
CA PRO A 88 6.18 -42.18 -28.29
C PRO A 88 7.23 -43.03 -29.02
N LYS A 89 7.42 -44.26 -28.54
CA LYS A 89 7.96 -45.37 -29.33
C LYS A 89 7.00 -45.60 -30.51
N VAL A 90 7.49 -45.44 -31.74
CA VAL A 90 6.84 -46.02 -32.91
C VAL A 90 7.62 -47.28 -33.27
N VAL A 91 6.89 -48.39 -33.25
CA VAL A 91 7.32 -49.74 -33.60
C VAL A 91 6.54 -50.16 -34.84
N GLN A 92 7.26 -50.72 -35.82
CA GLN A 92 6.82 -51.52 -36.98
C GLN A 92 6.10 -50.77 -38.13
N ALA A 93 6.14 -51.20 -39.39
CA ALA A 93 6.53 -52.45 -40.03
C ALA A 93 6.98 -52.20 -41.49
N THR A 94 7.94 -52.99 -41.99
CA THR A 94 7.93 -53.83 -43.21
C THR A 94 9.35 -54.23 -43.56
#